data_AF-A0A970JYG7-F1
#
_entry.id   AF-A0A970JYG7-F1
#
_cell.length_a   1.000
_cell.length_b   1.000
_cell.length_c   1.000
_cell.angle_alpha   90.00
_cell.angle_beta   90.00
_cell.angle_gamma   90.00
#
_symmetry.space_group_name_H-M   'P 1'
#
loop_
_entity.id
_entity.type
_entity.pdbx_description
1 polymer ?
#
loop_
_entity_poly.entity_id
_entity_poly.type
_entity_poly.pdbx_seq_one_letter_code
_entity_poly.pdbx_strand_id
1 'polypeptide(L)'
;MHKIAVMGDRDSILGFKALGFDVYPASEKEEAGELLNSLVEEGYALIYITEDLAALIPDEISRYRNSYFPAIIPIPGTKGSLGIGMRAVKENVEKAVGVDIFSGED
;
A
#
# COMPACT_ATOMS: atom_id res chain seq x y z
N MET A 1 13.01 9.86 -14.42
CA MET A 1 12.16 8.64 -14.38
C MET A 1 11.88 8.38 -12.92
N HIS A 2 10.61 8.24 -12.51
CA HIS A 2 10.29 8.01 -11.10
C HIS A 2 10.45 6.53 -10.75
N LYS A 3 11.03 6.23 -9.58
CA LYS A 3 11.22 4.86 -9.11
C LYS A 3 9.93 4.29 -8.54
N ILE A 4 9.73 2.98 -8.69
CA ILE A 4 8.57 2.23 -8.19
C ILE A 4 9.08 1.11 -7.30
N ALA A 5 8.58 1.05 -6.07
CA ALA A 5 8.89 -0.01 -5.12
C ALA A 5 7.68 -0.93 -4.89
N VAL A 6 7.96 -2.18 -4.52
CA VAL A 6 6.98 -3.13 -3.98
C VAL A 6 7.52 -3.71 -2.69
N MET A 7 6.73 -3.65 -1.62
CA MET A 7 7.05 -4.23 -0.32
C MET A 7 5.95 -5.18 0.16
N GLY A 8 6.33 -6.29 0.80
CA GLY A 8 5.40 -7.35 1.17
C GLY A 8 6.07 -8.70 1.41
N ASP A 9 5.28 -9.74 1.59
CA ASP A 9 5.81 -11.09 1.68
C ASP A 9 6.47 -11.51 0.36
N ARG A 10 7.57 -12.25 0.46
CA ARG A 10 8.43 -12.60 -0.67
C ARG A 10 7.65 -13.27 -1.81
N ASP A 11 6.73 -14.16 -1.49
CA ASP A 11 6.03 -14.98 -2.47
C ASP A 11 5.01 -14.15 -3.27
N SER A 12 4.40 -13.13 -2.66
CA SER A 12 3.50 -12.19 -3.33
C SER A 12 4.22 -11.25 -4.30
N ILE A 13 5.42 -10.78 -3.94
CA ILE A 13 6.02 -9.60 -4.60
C ILE A 13 7.16 -9.93 -5.57
N LEU A 14 7.72 -11.15 -5.55
CA LEU A 14 8.91 -11.47 -6.35
C LEU A 14 8.68 -11.32 -7.86
N GLY A 15 7.46 -11.57 -8.33
CA GLY A 15 7.09 -11.44 -9.75
C GLY A 15 7.27 -10.02 -10.31
N PHE A 16 7.18 -8.98 -9.47
CA PHE A 16 7.32 -7.59 -9.91
C PHE A 16 8.75 -7.24 -10.36
N LYS A 17 9.76 -8.02 -9.97
CA LYS A 17 11.13 -7.85 -10.49
C LYS A 17 11.19 -7.98 -12.01
N ALA A 18 10.38 -8.86 -12.60
CA ALA A 18 10.33 -9.05 -14.06
C ALA A 18 9.81 -7.80 -14.80
N LEU A 19 9.07 -6.94 -14.10
CA LEU A 19 8.55 -5.67 -14.62
C LEU A 19 9.51 -4.48 -14.36
N GLY A 20 10.67 -4.75 -13.75
CA GLY A 20 11.67 -3.73 -13.43
C GLY A 20 11.36 -2.90 -12.18
N PHE A 21 10.50 -3.39 -11.29
CA PHE A 21 10.21 -2.72 -10.03
C PHE A 21 11.26 -3.11 -8.98
N ASP A 22 11.55 -2.20 -8.06
CA ASP A 22 12.42 -2.49 -6.93
C ASP A 22 11.61 -3.24 -5.86
N VAL A 23 12.05 -4.45 -5.50
CA VAL A 23 11.26 -5.38 -4.67
C VAL A 23 11.95 -5.58 -3.32
N TYR A 24 11.22 -5.31 -2.25
CA TYR A 24 11.68 -5.29 -0.86
C TYR A 24 10.83 -6.22 0.01
N PRO A 25 11.25 -7.47 0.23
CA PRO A 25 10.54 -8.38 1.12
C PRO A 25 10.58 -7.87 2.56
N ALA A 26 9.44 -7.87 3.24
CA ALA A 26 9.31 -7.56 4.67
C ALA A 26 8.08 -8.27 5.24
N SER A 27 8.15 -8.67 6.51
CA SER A 27 7.04 -9.38 7.18
C SER A 27 6.71 -8.87 8.58
N GLU A 28 7.61 -8.12 9.21
CA GLU A 28 7.45 -7.64 10.57
C GLU A 28 7.14 -6.14 10.61
N LYS A 29 6.46 -5.71 11.67
CA LYS A 29 6.00 -4.32 11.82
C LYS A 29 7.17 -3.32 11.84
N GLU A 30 8.18 -3.60 12.66
CA GLU A 30 9.34 -2.71 12.83
C GLU A 30 10.10 -2.55 11.51
N GLU A 31 10.39 -3.67 10.84
CA GLU A 31 11.04 -3.70 9.53
C GLU A 31 10.22 -2.93 8.47
N ALA A 32 8.89 -3.13 8.44
CA ALA A 32 8.02 -2.47 7.48
C ALA A 32 8.04 -0.94 7.62
N GLY A 33 7.99 -0.44 8.87
CA GLY A 33 8.02 0.99 9.15
C GLY A 33 9.35 1.63 8.74
N GLU A 34 10.47 1.00 9.07
CA GLU A 34 11.80 1.47 8.68
C GLU A 34 11.99 1.46 7.17
N LEU A 35 11.59 0.36 6.51
CA LEU A 35 11.64 0.23 5.06
C LEU A 35 10.81 1.31 4.36
N LEU A 36 9.56 1.52 4.79
CA LEU A 36 8.70 2.56 4.19
C LEU A 36 9.35 3.95 4.28
N ASN A 37 9.94 4.29 5.42
CA ASN A 37 10.62 5.57 5.58
C ASN A 37 11.86 5.69 4.68
N SER A 38 12.67 4.62 4.54
CA SER A 38 13.81 4.62 3.61
C SER A 38 13.36 4.85 2.17
N LEU A 39 12.29 4.17 1.72
CA LEU A 39 11.78 4.35 0.35
C LEU A 39 11.25 5.76 0.11
N VAL A 40 10.63 6.39 1.12
CA VAL A 40 10.22 7.80 1.04
C VAL A 40 11.43 8.72 0.91
N GLU A 41 12.45 8.54 1.75
CA GLU A 41 13.69 9.35 1.73
C GLU A 41 14.47 9.20 0.41
N GLU A 42 14.45 8.01 -0.17
CA GLU A 42 15.05 7.71 -1.48
C GLU A 42 14.28 8.30 -2.67
N GLY A 43 13.11 8.92 -2.42
CA GLY A 43 12.34 9.64 -3.43
C GLY A 43 11.55 8.73 -4.38
N TYR A 44 11.12 7.56 -3.91
CA TYR A 44 10.17 6.74 -4.66
C TYR A 44 8.86 7.50 -4.87
N ALA A 45 8.29 7.42 -6.07
CA ALA A 45 7.01 8.10 -6.36
C ALA A 45 5.81 7.20 -6.09
N LEU A 46 5.99 5.89 -6.19
CA LEU A 46 4.95 4.88 -6.04
C LEU A 46 5.51 3.71 -5.25
N ILE A 47 4.79 3.33 -4.19
CA ILE A 47 5.13 2.20 -3.32
C ILE A 47 3.89 1.30 -3.27
N TYR A 48 3.97 0.13 -3.89
CA TYR A 48 2.99 -0.93 -3.67
C TYR A 48 3.33 -1.65 -2.37
N ILE A 49 2.32 -1.92 -1.55
CA ILE A 49 2.46 -2.65 -0.30
C ILE A 49 1.41 -3.75 -0.22
N THR A 50 1.78 -4.97 0.16
CA THR A 50 0.75 -6.01 0.37
C THR A 50 -0.17 -5.61 1.53
N GLU A 51 -1.46 -5.94 1.43
CA GLU A 51 -2.44 -5.60 2.47
C GLU A 51 -2.09 -6.18 3.84
N ASP A 52 -1.52 -7.39 3.89
CA ASP A 52 -1.01 -7.99 5.12
C ASP A 52 0.05 -7.11 5.80
N LEU A 53 1.00 -6.58 5.02
CA LEU A 53 2.06 -5.74 5.55
C LEU A 53 1.53 -4.33 5.92
N ALA A 54 0.63 -3.79 5.09
CA ALA A 54 0.00 -2.50 5.34
C ALA A 54 -0.81 -2.49 6.64
N ALA A 55 -1.43 -3.62 7.00
CA ALA A 55 -2.18 -3.76 8.25
C ALA A 55 -1.30 -3.62 9.50
N LEU A 56 0.02 -3.84 9.40
CA LEU A 56 0.95 -3.70 10.52
C LEU A 56 1.35 -2.25 10.80
N ILE A 57 1.34 -1.39 9.77
CA ILE A 57 1.86 -0.01 9.81
C ILE A 57 0.85 1.06 9.30
N PRO A 58 -0.42 1.04 9.74
CA PRO A 58 -1.45 1.95 9.21
C PRO A 58 -1.18 3.42 9.57
N ASP A 59 -0.54 3.68 10.70
CA ASP A 59 -0.21 5.03 11.18
C ASP A 59 0.91 5.66 10.34
N GLU A 60 1.93 4.87 9.99
CA GLU A 60 3.03 5.28 9.12
C GLU A 60 2.52 5.62 7.73
N ILE A 61 1.67 4.77 7.14
CA ILE A 61 1.06 5.02 5.82
C ILE A 61 0.22 6.30 5.85
N SER A 62 -0.56 6.52 6.91
CA SER A 62 -1.48 7.65 7.01
C SER A 62 -0.78 9.02 7.02
N ARG A 63 0.50 9.09 7.40
CA ARG A 63 1.31 10.32 7.34
C ARG A 63 1.44 10.87 5.92
N TYR A 64 1.36 10.01 4.91
CA TYR A 64 1.54 10.36 3.51
C TYR A 64 0.23 10.57 2.75
N ARG A 65 -0.94 10.43 3.41
CA ARG A 65 -2.26 10.48 2.76
C ARG A 65 -2.55 11.79 2.00
N ASN A 66 -1.99 12.90 2.46
CA ASN A 66 -2.13 14.23 1.84
C ASN A 66 -0.86 14.69 1.11
N SER A 67 0.16 13.84 1.04
CA SER A 67 1.41 14.15 0.37
C SER A 67 1.29 13.89 -1.14
N TYR A 68 1.98 14.71 -1.94
CA TYR A 68 2.02 14.48 -3.39
C TYR A 68 2.82 13.23 -3.76
N PHE A 69 3.90 12.94 -3.01
CA PHE A 69 4.67 11.69 -3.09
C PHE A 69 5.04 11.19 -1.69
N PRO A 70 5.22 9.86 -1.52
CA PRO A 70 4.87 8.81 -2.48
C PRO A 70 3.36 8.52 -2.51
N ALA A 71 2.87 7.96 -3.61
CA ALA A 71 1.60 7.23 -3.62
C ALA A 71 1.83 5.84 -3.02
N ILE A 72 1.13 5.52 -1.92
CA ILE A 72 1.22 4.21 -1.25
C ILE A 72 -0.06 3.42 -1.57
N ILE A 73 0.08 2.32 -2.30
CA ILE A 73 -1.06 1.57 -2.85
C ILE A 73 -1.09 0.16 -2.26
N PRO A 74 -2.10 -0.19 -1.44
CA PRO A 74 -2.27 -1.55 -0.96
C PRO A 74 -2.67 -2.50 -2.10
N ILE A 75 -2.04 -3.68 -2.15
CA ILE A 75 -2.33 -4.76 -3.11
C ILE A 75 -2.57 -6.09 -2.38
N PRO A 76 -3.36 -7.02 -2.93
CA PRO A 76 -3.53 -8.33 -2.33
C PRO A 76 -2.20 -9.10 -2.24
N GLY A 77 -2.06 -9.89 -1.19
CA GLY A 77 -0.99 -10.90 -1.07
C GLY A 77 -1.43 -12.26 -1.60
N THR A 78 -0.59 -13.28 -1.41
CA THR A 78 -0.87 -14.69 -1.74
C THR A 78 -2.10 -15.25 -1.02
N LYS A 79 -2.47 -14.68 0.13
CA LYS A 79 -3.65 -15.06 0.92
C LYS A 79 -4.94 -14.34 0.47
N GLY A 80 -4.86 -13.45 -0.51
CA GLY A 80 -5.97 -12.61 -0.97
C GLY A 80 -5.92 -11.19 -0.41
N SER A 81 -7.04 -10.47 -0.53
CA SER A 81 -7.21 -9.11 -0.01
C SER A 81 -7.84 -9.12 1.38
N LEU A 82 -7.43 -8.19 2.24
CA LEU A 82 -8.05 -7.88 3.53
C LEU A 82 -9.11 -6.76 3.41
N GLY A 83 -9.47 -6.39 2.18
CA GLY A 83 -10.41 -5.32 1.86
C GLY A 83 -9.96 -3.94 2.31
N ILE A 84 -8.68 -3.71 2.62
CA ILE A 84 -8.17 -2.41 3.12
C ILE A 84 -8.37 -1.33 2.06
N GLY A 85 -7.97 -1.62 0.82
CA GLY A 85 -8.09 -0.67 -0.29
C GLY A 85 -9.54 -0.29 -0.56
N MET A 86 -10.43 -1.28 -0.68
CA MET A 86 -11.84 -1.03 -0.97
C MET A 86 -12.56 -0.30 0.18
N ARG A 87 -12.27 -0.65 1.44
CA ARG A 87 -12.78 0.09 2.59
C ARG A 87 -12.33 1.54 2.57
N ALA A 88 -11.06 1.81 2.28
CA ALA A 88 -10.56 3.19 2.17
C ALA A 88 -11.27 3.97 1.05
N VAL A 89 -11.55 3.33 -0.09
CA VAL A 89 -12.35 3.95 -1.17
C VAL A 89 -13.76 4.28 -0.69
N LYS A 90 -14.45 3.32 -0.07
CA LYS A 90 -15.80 3.51 0.47
C LYS A 90 -15.85 4.64 1.51
N GLU A 91 -14.94 4.64 2.48
CA GLU A 91 -14.83 5.70 3.49
C GLU A 91 -14.59 7.08 2.87
N ASN A 92 -13.75 7.17 1.85
CA ASN A 92 -13.48 8.42 1.14
C ASN A 92 -14.73 8.91 0.38
N VAL A 93 -15.49 8.00 -0.23
CA VAL A 93 -16.74 8.34 -0.92
C VAL A 93 -17.81 8.79 0.07
N GLU A 94 -18.02 8.07 1.17
CA GLU A 94 -18.95 8.46 2.23
C GLU A 94 -18.58 9.84 2.78
N LYS A 95 -17.30 10.11 2.99
CA LYS A 95 -16.82 11.42 3.46
C LYS A 95 -17.05 12.55 2.45
N ALA A 96 -16.93 12.26 1.15
CA ALA A 96 -17.05 13.26 0.09
C ALA A 96 -18.51 13.54 -0.32
N VAL A 97 -19.33 12.49 -0.39
CA VAL A 97 -20.70 12.53 -0.94
C VAL A 97 -21.75 12.48 0.17
N GLY A 98 -21.40 11.97 1.36
CA GLY A 98 -22.30 11.83 2.52
C GLY A 98 -23.12 10.54 2.54
N VAL A 99 -22.97 9.68 1.54
CA VAL A 99 -23.67 8.39 1.43
C VAL A 99 -22.74 7.31 0.86
N ASP A 100 -23.00 6.07 1.22
CA ASP A 100 -22.36 4.91 0.62
C ASP A 100 -23.00 4.56 -0.73
N ILE A 101 -22.32 4.90 -1.82
CA ILE A 101 -22.80 4.61 -3.18
C ILE A 101 -22.59 3.14 -3.60
N PHE A 102 -21.85 2.34 -2.82
CA PHE A 102 -21.54 0.94 -3.12
C PHE A 102 -22.45 -0.05 -2.36
N SER A 103 -23.36 0.45 -1.52
CA SER A 103 -24.26 -0.34 -0.65
C SER A 103 -25.25 -1.27 -1.36
N GLY A 104 -25.31 -1.30 -2.69
CA GLY A 104 -26.25 -2.09 -3.49
C GLY A 104 -25.65 -3.27 -4.27
N GLU A 105 -24.34 -3.50 -4.17
CA GLU A 105 -23.63 -4.59 -4.85
C GLU A 105 -23.21 -5.65 -3.81
N ASP A 106 -24.16 -6.52 -3.42
CA ASP A 106 -23.91 -7.75 -2.62
C ASP A 106 -23.99 -9.01 -3.49
#